data_AF-A0A4Q1EPS4-F1
#
_entry.id   AF-A0A4Q1EPS4-F1
#
_cell.length_a   1.000
_cell.length_b   1.000
_cell.length_c   1.000
_cell.angle_alpha   90.00
_cell.angle_beta   90.00
_cell.angle_gamma   90.00
#
_symmetry.space_group_name_H-M   'P 1'
#
loop_
_entity.id
_entity.type
_entity.pdbx_description
1 polymer ?
#
loop_
_entity_poly.entity_id
_entity_poly.type
_entity_poly.pdbx_seq_one_letter_code
_entity_poly.pdbx_strand_id
1 'polypeptide(L)' 'NEEVINAELIGAQGKPQNIEGYYKTDTYKTYAAMRPSTVLNEIIDGI' A
#
# COMPACT_ATOMS: atom_id res chain seq x y z
N ASN A 1 14.08 -9.30 4.70
CA ASN A 1 12.96 -8.49 4.19
C ASN A 1 11.87 -8.24 5.23
N GLU A 2 11.65 -9.14 6.19
CA GLU A 2 10.60 -8.97 7.22
C GLU A 2 10.65 -7.61 7.95
N GLU A 3 11.77 -7.24 8.56
CA GLU A 3 11.88 -5.97 9.31
C GLU A 3 11.57 -4.74 8.45
N VAL A 4 12.07 -4.71 7.22
CA VAL A 4 11.87 -3.60 6.27
C VAL A 4 10.41 -3.51 5.85
N ILE A 5 9.79 -4.63 5.50
CA ILE A 5 8.37 -4.69 5.13
C ILE A 5 7.51 -4.21 6.31
N ASN A 6 7.80 -4.65 7.53
CA ASN A 6 7.09 -4.19 8.73
C ASN A 6 7.23 -2.67 8.93
N ALA A 7 8.43 -2.11 8.73
CA ALA A 7 8.65 -0.67 8.84
C ALA A 7 7.85 0.13 7.79
N GLU A 8 7.81 -0.34 6.54
CA GLU A 8 7.03 0.29 5.46
C GLU A 8 5.51 0.26 5.75
N LEU A 9 4.98 -0.90 6.17
CA LEU A 9 3.57 -1.07 6.48
C LEU A 9 3.13 -0.26 7.70
N ILE A 10 3.96 -0.19 8.75
CA ILE A 10 3.69 0.63 9.94
C ILE A 10 3.77 2.13 9.58
N GLY A 11 4.76 2.53 8.77
CA GLY A 11 4.96 3.92 8.35
C GLY A 11 3.82 4.51 7.52
N ALA A 12 3.00 3.68 6.88
CA ALA A 12 1.82 4.09 6.11
C ALA A 12 0.62 4.49 6.99
N GLN A 13 0.63 4.15 8.28
CA GLN A 13 -0.51 4.33 9.19
C GLN A 13 -0.61 5.75 9.76
N GLY A 14 -1.75 6.05 10.40
CA GLY A 14 -1.97 7.30 11.15
C GLY A 14 -2.21 8.55 10.30
N LYS A 15 -2.23 8.42 8.97
CA LYS A 15 -2.47 9.51 8.02
C LYS A 15 -3.76 9.25 7.22
N PRO A 16 -4.55 10.30 6.92
CA PRO A 16 -5.66 10.18 5.98
C PRO A 16 -5.17 9.67 4.62
N GLN A 17 -5.90 8.71 4.05
CA GLN A 17 -5.62 8.17 2.71
C GLN A 17 -6.66 8.68 1.72
N ASN A 18 -6.20 9.12 0.55
CA ASN A 18 -7.08 9.55 -0.53
C ASN A 18 -7.23 8.44 -1.57
N ILE A 19 -8.40 7.81 -1.58
CA ILE A 19 -8.78 6.77 -2.55
C ILE A 19 -9.74 7.28 -3.64
N GLU A 20 -10.10 8.57 -3.62
CA GLU A 20 -11.08 9.25 -4.50
C GLU A 20 -12.38 8.48 -4.74
N GLY A 21 -13.43 8.85 -4.02
CA GLY A 21 -14.73 8.19 -4.07
C GLY A 21 -15.01 7.41 -2.79
N TYR A 22 -16.13 6.68 -2.77
CA TYR A 22 -16.59 5.92 -1.61
C TYR A 22 -17.17 4.57 -2.01
N TYR A 23 -18.26 4.55 -2.78
CA TYR A 23 -18.82 3.30 -3.33
C TYR A 23 -18.08 2.78 -4.56
N LYS A 24 -17.48 3.69 -5.33
CA LYS A 24 -16.64 3.39 -6.49
C LYS A 24 -15.42 4.29 -6.40
N THR A 25 -14.35 3.72 -5.87
CA THR A 25 -13.09 4.43 -5.66
C THR A 25 -12.24 4.43 -6.92
N ASP A 26 -11.28 5.34 -7.00
CA ASP A 26 -10.26 5.29 -8.03
C ASP A 26 -9.37 4.06 -7.81
N THR A 27 -9.26 3.22 -8.83
CA THR A 27 -8.57 1.93 -8.73
C THR A 27 -7.09 2.11 -8.48
N TYR A 28 -6.44 3.09 -9.13
CA TYR A 28 -5.01 3.33 -8.99
C TYR A 28 -4.67 3.87 -7.60
N LYS A 29 -5.41 4.87 -7.12
CA LYS A 29 -5.22 5.44 -5.77
C LYS A 29 -5.49 4.43 -4.67
N THR A 30 -6.54 3.62 -4.82
CA THR A 30 -6.84 2.54 -3.88
C THR A 30 -5.71 1.53 -3.86
N TYR A 31 -5.21 1.12 -5.02
CA TYR A 31 -4.13 0.15 -5.12
C TYR A 31 -2.84 0.64 -4.47
N ALA A 32 -2.46 1.89 -4.74
CA ALA A 32 -1.28 2.52 -4.13
C ALA A 32 -1.40 2.62 -2.60
N ALA A 33 -2.57 3.00 -2.08
CA ALA A 33 -2.80 3.11 -0.65
C ALA A 33 -2.80 1.73 0.07
N MET A 34 -3.29 0.69 -0.60
CA MET A 34 -3.41 -0.67 -0.02
C MET A 34 -2.15 -1.54 -0.19
N ARG A 35 -1.22 -1.14 -1.05
CA ARG A 35 0.08 -1.81 -1.27
C ARG A 35 1.27 -0.89 -0.94
N PRO A 36 1.39 -0.36 0.29
CA PRO A 36 2.37 0.68 0.60
C PRO A 36 3.82 0.17 0.73
N SER A 37 4.05 -1.14 0.76
CA SER A 37 5.39 -1.74 0.86
C SER A 37 5.92 -2.11 -0.52
N THR A 38 6.90 -1.36 -1.02
CA THR A 38 7.56 -1.63 -2.30
C THR A 38 8.26 -2.98 -2.27
N VAL A 39 8.97 -3.30 -1.17
CA VAL A 39 9.71 -4.57 -1.04
C VAL A 39 8.77 -5.77 -1.09
N LEU A 40 7.62 -5.69 -0.40
CA LEU A 40 6.63 -6.77 -0.46
C LEU A 40 6.05 -6.91 -1.87
N ASN A 41 5.77 -5.79 -2.53
CA ASN A 41 5.19 -5.79 -3.88
C ASN A 41 6.14 -6.43 -4.89
N GLU A 42 7.42 -6.06 -4.87
CA GLU A 42 8.43 -6.63 -5.77
C GLU A 42 8.56 -8.15 -5.62
N ILE A 43 8.48 -8.66 -4.38
CA ILE A 43 8.54 -10.11 -4.12
C ILE A 43 7.32 -10.82 -4.72
N ILE A 44 6.12 -10.26 -4.55
CA ILE A 44 4.88 -10.88 -5.05
C ILE A 44 4.79 -10.79 -6.57
N ASP A 45 5.17 -9.65 -7.15
CA ASP A 45 5.12 -9.40 -8.59
C ASP A 45 6.16 -10.25 -9.35
N GLY A 46 7.18 -10.77 -8.65
CA GLY A 46 8.20 -11.69 -9.18
C GLY A 46 7.81 -13.17 -9.18
N ILE A 47 6.57 -13.51 -8.81
CA ILE A 47 5.99 -14.87 -8.85
C ILE A 47 5.12 -15.02 -10.10
#